data_AF-A0A7C3NF59-F1
#
_entry.id   AF-A0A7C3NF59-F1
#
_cell.length_a   1.000
_cell.length_b   1.000
_cell.length_c   1.000
_cell.angle_alpha   90.00
_cell.angle_beta   90.00
_cell.angle_gamma   90.00
#
_symmetry.space_group_name_H-M   'P 1'
#
loop_
_entity.id
_entity.type
_entity.pdbx_description
1 polymer ?
#
loop_
_entity_poly.entity_id
_entity_poly.type
_entity_poly.pdbx_seq_one_letter_code
_entity_poly.pdbx_strand_id
1 'polypeptide(L)' 'MSGSELPELSYDELVRLLRRFSLELRERGSILVGRNRFGEPFTVHQHPSEKCYPQKLAKILKHWHLKGRILGMVSS' A
#
# COMPACT_ATOMS: atom_id res chain seq x y z
N MET A 1 4.61 -23.36 -14.11
CA MET A 1 3.63 -22.25 -13.97
C MET A 1 3.96 -21.54 -12.67
N SER A 2 4.72 -20.44 -12.71
CA SER A 2 5.05 -19.69 -11.49
C SER A 2 3.82 -18.87 -11.10
N GLY A 3 2.98 -19.43 -10.24
CA GLY A 3 1.93 -18.69 -9.58
C GLY A 3 2.59 -17.67 -8.66
N SER A 4 2.76 -16.45 -9.13
CA SER A 4 3.39 -15.36 -8.39
C SER A 4 2.45 -14.90 -7.27
N GLU A 5 2.31 -15.69 -6.23
CA GLU A 5 1.63 -15.25 -5.02
C GLU A 5 2.44 -14.10 -4.40
N LEU A 6 1.74 -13.03 -4.01
CA LEU A 6 2.38 -11.93 -3.31
C LEU A 6 2.99 -12.46 -2.00
N PRO A 7 4.15 -11.95 -1.56
CA PRO A 7 4.76 -12.39 -0.33
C PRO A 7 3.92 -11.95 0.88
N GLU A 8 4.05 -12.71 1.97
CA GLU A 8 3.76 -12.18 3.30
C GLU A 8 4.85 -11.19 3.70
N LEU A 9 4.46 -10.04 4.27
CA LEU A 9 5.40 -9.04 4.75
C LEU A 9 5.27 -8.90 6.27
N SER A 10 6.39 -8.75 6.97
CA SER A 10 6.38 -8.19 8.32
C SER A 10 5.87 -6.74 8.30
N TYR A 11 5.51 -6.21 9.48
CA TYR A 11 5.14 -4.80 9.61
C TYR A 11 6.25 -3.88 9.08
N ASP A 12 7.51 -4.12 9.45
CA ASP A 12 8.64 -3.30 9.02
C ASP A 12 8.87 -3.35 7.51
N GLU A 13 8.72 -4.52 6.89
CA GLU A 13 8.80 -4.66 5.43
C GLU A 13 7.65 -3.95 4.73
N LEU A 14 6.43 -4.04 5.28
CA LEU A 14 5.29 -3.28 4.78
C LEU A 14 5.55 -1.77 4.89
N VAL A 15 6.05 -1.28 6.03
CA VAL A 15 6.38 0.14 6.20
C VAL A 15 7.45 0.58 5.20
N ARG A 16 8.53 -0.19 5.05
CA ARG A 16 9.59 0.11 4.05
C ARG A 16 9.05 0.13 2.63
N LEU A 17 8.18 -0.83 2.28
CA LEU A 17 7.49 -0.85 1.01
C LEU A 17 6.66 0.42 0.85
N LEU A 18 5.79 0.74 1.82
CA LEU A 18 4.90 1.88 1.71
C LEU A 18 5.68 3.20 1.59
N ARG A 19 6.73 3.39 2.39
CA ARG A 19 7.63 4.57 2.31
C ARG A 19 8.24 4.74 0.92
N ARG A 20 8.65 3.64 0.27
CA ARG A 20 9.25 3.69 -1.08
C ARG A 20 8.29 4.19 -2.16
N PHE A 21 6.99 4.01 -1.97
CA PHE A 21 5.97 4.31 -2.97
C PHE A 21 5.07 5.51 -2.61
N SER A 22 5.30 6.11 -1.44
CA SER A 22 4.52 7.23 -0.89
C SER A 22 5.34 8.52 -0.89
N LEU A 23 4.67 9.66 -1.04
CA LEU A 23 5.26 11.00 -0.83
C LEU A 23 5.44 11.30 0.66
N GLU A 24 4.47 10.87 1.47
CA GLU A 24 4.54 10.90 2.93
C GLU A 24 3.96 9.61 3.50
N LEU A 25 4.55 9.14 4.61
CA LEU A 25 4.00 8.07 5.42
C LEU A 25 4.19 8.43 6.90
N ARG A 26 3.13 8.31 7.67
CA ARG A 26 3.09 8.53 9.12
C ARG A 26 2.54 7.29 9.79
N GLU A 27 3.20 6.91 10.87
CA GLU A 27 2.83 5.75 11.69
C GLU A 27 2.07 6.26 12.92
N ARG A 28 0.91 5.67 13.20
CA ARG A 28 0.04 6.00 14.34
C ARG A 28 -0.40 4.72 15.03
N GLY A 29 0.53 4.09 15.74
CA GLY A 29 0.31 2.78 16.37
C GLY A 29 0.04 1.71 15.31
N SER A 30 -1.19 1.19 15.28
CA SER A 30 -1.63 0.17 14.30
C SER A 30 -2.15 0.74 12.98
N ILE A 31 -1.96 2.04 12.74
CA ILE A 31 -2.48 2.73 11.55
C ILE A 31 -1.33 3.41 10.81
N LEU A 32 -1.20 3.11 9.53
CA LEU A 32 -0.28 3.73 8.60
C LEU A 32 -1.08 4.69 7.70
N VAL A 33 -0.76 5.98 7.76
CA VAL A 33 -1.45 7.02 6.99
C VAL A 33 -0.44 7.71 6.08
N GLY A 34 -0.76 7.90 4.81
CA GLY A 34 0.15 8.54 3.88
C GLY A 34 -0.52 9.12 2.65
N ARG A 35 0.31 9.66 1.76
CA ARG A 35 -0.09 10.03 0.40
C ARG A 35 0.73 9.25 -0.60
N ASN A 36 0.07 8.66 -1.60
CA ASN A 36 0.76 7.95 -2.67
C ASN A 36 1.52 8.93 -3.59
N ARG A 37 2.27 8.42 -4.56
CA ARG A 37 2.99 9.24 -5.57
C ARG A 37 2.12 10.20 -6.39
N PHE A 38 0.80 10.00 -6.42
CA PHE A 38 -0.16 10.87 -7.11
C PHE A 38 -0.76 11.93 -6.16
N GLY A 39 -0.30 11.99 -4.92
CA GLY A 39 -0.81 12.93 -3.90
C GLY A 39 -2.09 12.47 -3.21
N GLU A 40 -2.60 11.26 -3.51
CA GLU A 40 -3.86 10.79 -2.94
C GLU A 40 -3.66 10.19 -1.55
N PRO A 41 -4.54 10.52 -0.59
CA PRO A 41 -4.45 9.97 0.76
C PRO A 41 -4.79 8.48 0.77
N PHE A 42 -4.08 7.72 1.62
CA PHE A 42 -4.40 6.33 1.91
C PHE A 42 -4.22 6.03 3.40
N THR A 43 -4.93 5.00 3.86
CA THR A 43 -4.84 4.47 5.22
C THR A 43 -4.73 2.96 5.17
N VAL A 44 -3.77 2.40 5.91
CA VAL A 44 -3.59 0.96 6.08
C VAL A 44 -3.61 0.65 7.56
N HIS A 45 -4.56 -0.18 7.99
CA HIS A 45 -4.59 -0.72 9.34
C HIS A 45 -3.67 -1.94 9.38
N GLN A 46 -2.59 -1.92 10.15
CA GLN A 46 -1.69 -3.03 10.36
C GLN A 46 -1.10 -2.93 11.76
N HIS A 47 -1.32 -3.93 12.61
CA HIS A 47 -0.70 -3.94 13.92
C HIS A 47 0.81 -4.30 13.80
N PRO A 48 1.72 -3.69 14.58
CA PRO A 48 3.16 -3.98 14.50
C PRO A 48 3.54 -5.44 14.75
N SER A 49 2.74 -6.17 15.54
CA SER A 49 2.96 -7.60 15.83
C SER A 49 2.36 -8.55 14.79
N GLU A 50 1.68 -8.03 13.76
CA GLU A 50 1.02 -8.83 12.74
C GLU A 50 1.77 -8.78 11.42
N LYS A 51 1.71 -9.89 10.67
CA LYS A 51 2.12 -9.91 9.26
C LYS A 51 1.03 -9.33 8.36
N CYS A 52 1.45 -8.78 7.23
CA CYS A 52 0.58 -8.42 6.12
C CYS A 52 0.48 -9.60 5.17
N TYR A 53 -0.67 -10.28 5.17
CA TYR A 53 -0.92 -11.42 4.30
C TYR A 53 -1.12 -11.02 2.83
N PRO A 54 -0.90 -11.93 1.87
CA PRO A 54 -0.91 -11.63 0.44
C PRO A 54 -2.21 -10.99 -0.03
N GLN A 55 -3.36 -11.40 0.53
CA GLN A 55 -4.68 -10.87 0.15
C GLN A 55 -4.84 -9.40 0.58
N LYS A 56 -4.28 -9.04 1.74
CA LYS A 56 -4.29 -7.67 2.24
C LYS A 56 -3.31 -6.80 1.45
N LEU A 57 -2.12 -7.32 1.18
CA LEU A 57 -1.14 -6.65 0.32
C LEU A 57 -1.70 -6.38 -1.08
N ALA A 58 -2.40 -7.35 -1.68
CA ALA A 58 -3.08 -7.17 -2.97
C ALA A 58 -4.10 -6.02 -2.93
N LYS A 59 -4.89 -5.90 -1.86
CA LYS A 59 -5.87 -4.80 -1.70
C LYS A 59 -5.19 -3.43 -1.64
N ILE A 60 -4.09 -3.34 -0.88
CA ILE A 60 -3.29 -2.10 -0.76
C ILE A 60 -2.74 -1.70 -2.14
N LEU A 61 -2.07 -2.63 -2.83
CA LEU A 61 -1.46 -2.37 -4.14
C LEU A 61 -2.51 -2.03 -5.22
N LYS A 62 -3.66 -2.72 -5.20
CA LYS A 62 -4.77 -2.47 -6.13
C LYS A 62 -5.33 -1.05 -5.94
N HIS A 63 -5.46 -0.57 -4.71
CA HIS A 63 -5.91 0.80 -4.44
C HIS A 63 -4.98 1.84 -5.09
N TRP A 64 -3.67 1.60 -5.02
CA TRP A 64 -2.67 2.49 -5.62
C TRP A 64 -2.61 2.42 -7.14
N HIS A 65 -2.81 1.24 -7.73
CA HIS A 65 -2.74 1.07 -9.18
C HIS A 65 -4.00 1.53 -9.90
N LEU A 66 -5.19 1.26 -9.33
CA LEU A 66 -6.46 1.62 -9.97
C LEU A 66 -6.75 3.11 -9.93
N LYS A 67 -6.40 3.82 -8.86
CA LYS A 67 -6.66 5.25 -8.79
C LYS A 67 -5.76 6.08 -9.72
N GLY A 68 -4.50 5.68 -9.89
CA GLY A 68 -3.61 6.27 -10.89
C GLY A 68 -4.13 6.11 -12.33
N ARG A 69 -4.91 5.06 -12.61
CA ARG A 69 -5.54 4.83 -13.92
C ARG A 69 -6.84 5.59 -14.13
N ILE A 70 -7.67 5.75 -13.09
CA ILE A 70 -8.94 6.47 -13.20
C ILE A 70 -8.69 7.96 -13.51
N LEU A 71 -7.72 8.59 -12.85
CA LEU A 71 -7.34 9.99 -13.16
C LEU A 71 -6.68 10.15 -14.55
N GLY A 72 -6.01 9.11 -15.05
CA GLY A 72 -5.43 9.11 -16.40
C GLY A 72 -6.45 8.95 -17.54
N MET A 73 -7.69 8.49 -17.27
CA MET A 73 -8.75 8.37 -18.27
C MET A 73 -9.66 9.59 -18.39
N VAL A 74 -9.59 10.56 -17.45
CA VAL A 74 -10.39 11.80 -17.52
C VAL A 74 -9.59 12.97 -18.11
N SER A 75 -8.42 12.71 -18.68
CA SER A 75 -7.59 13.68 -19.40
C SER A 75 -7.34 13.16 -20.80
N SER A 76 -8.36 13.18 -21.64
CA SER A 76 -8.27 13.03 -23.10
C SER A 76 -9.40 13.80 -23.75
#